data_AF-A0A261KXP0-F1
#
_entry.id   AF-A0A261KXP0-F1
#
_cell.length_a   1.000
_cell.length_b   1.000
_cell.length_c   1.000
_cell.angle_alpha   90.00
_cell.angle_beta   90.00
_cell.angle_gamma   90.00
#
_symmetry.space_group_name_H-M   'P 1'
#
loop_
_entity.id
_entity.type
_entity.pdbx_description
1 polymer ?
#
loop_
_entity_poly.entity_id
_entity_poly.type
_entity_poly.pdbx_seq_one_letter_code
_entity_poly.pdbx_strand_id
1 'polypeptide(L)' 'MLTYPSKQPRKNYQGRSFKNQDLTGQDFSFADIRGADFTGANLTGAKFNYALAGLTKSQIIIIYIEEFNPPNPPFERGA' A
#
# COMPACT_ATOMS: atom_id res chain seq x y z
N MET A 1 34.29 1.59 -4.95
CA MET A 1 33.20 0.62 -4.75
C MET A 1 31.98 1.41 -4.27
N LEU A 2 31.14 1.89 -5.20
CA LEU A 2 29.95 2.67 -4.84
C LEU A 2 28.82 1.68 -4.50
N THR A 3 28.49 1.58 -3.22
CA THR A 3 27.37 0.74 -2.78
C THR A 3 26.08 1.45 -3.18
N TYR A 4 25.41 0.94 -4.23
CA TYR A 4 24.03 1.32 -4.50
C TYR A 4 23.20 0.88 -3.28
N PRO A 5 22.46 1.77 -2.60
CA PRO A 5 21.52 1.33 -1.58
C PRO A 5 20.56 0.35 -2.27
N SER A 6 20.60 -0.91 -1.84
CA SER A 6 19.69 -1.93 -2.34
C SER A 6 18.28 -1.37 -2.20
N LYS A 7 17.48 -1.44 -3.27
CA LYS A 7 16.04 -1.17 -3.20
C LYS A 7 15.47 -2.04 -2.08
N GLN A 8 15.32 -1.47 -0.88
CA GLN A 8 14.72 -2.18 0.23
C GLN A 8 13.31 -2.57 -0.21
N PRO A 9 12.93 -3.86 -0.12
CA PRO A 9 11.59 -4.26 -0.50
C PRO A 9 10.58 -3.49 0.36
N ARG A 10 9.51 -3.01 -0.27
CA ARG A 10 8.43 -2.30 0.42
C ARG A 10 7.94 -3.15 1.59
N LYS A 11 7.72 -2.53 2.75
CA LYS A 11 7.13 -3.23 3.90
C LYS A 11 5.72 -3.69 3.51
N ASN A 12 5.50 -5.00 3.50
CA ASN A 12 4.23 -5.58 3.06
C ASN A 12 3.24 -5.66 4.24
N TYR A 13 2.14 -4.94 4.11
CA TYR A 13 1.00 -4.93 5.03
C TYR A 13 -0.32 -5.24 4.32
N GLN A 14 -0.26 -5.87 3.15
CA GLN A 14 -1.46 -6.19 2.39
C GLN A 14 -2.46 -7.00 3.22
N GLY A 15 -3.74 -6.60 3.20
CA GLY A 15 -4.81 -7.32 3.89
C GLY A 15 -4.73 -7.30 5.43
N ARG A 16 -3.76 -6.60 6.03
CA ARG A 16 -3.56 -6.63 7.48
C ARG A 16 -4.63 -5.81 8.19
N SER A 17 -5.16 -6.34 9.30
CA SER A 17 -6.05 -5.58 10.18
C SER A 17 -5.25 -4.77 11.20
N PHE A 18 -5.55 -3.48 11.28
CA PHE A 18 -5.13 -2.51 12.27
C PHE A 18 -6.33 -1.92 13.02
N LYS A 19 -7.47 -2.64 13.04
CA LYS A 19 -8.70 -2.14 13.63
C LYS A 19 -8.51 -1.70 15.08
N ASN A 20 -9.02 -0.51 15.40
CA ASN A 20 -9.01 0.07 16.75
C ASN A 20 -7.61 0.18 17.39
N GLN A 21 -6.53 0.16 16.60
CA GLN A 21 -5.18 0.30 17.12
C GLN A 21 -4.77 1.77 17.23
N ASP A 22 -3.97 2.09 18.25
CA ASP A 22 -3.23 3.34 18.28
C ASP A 22 -1.96 3.22 17.44
N LEU A 23 -1.94 3.94 16.33
CA LEU A 23 -0.85 4.01 15.37
C LEU A 23 -0.29 5.44 15.29
N THR A 24 -0.43 6.22 16.37
CA THR A 24 0.07 7.59 16.46
C THR A 24 1.55 7.65 16.07
N GLY A 25 1.88 8.50 15.11
CA GLY A 25 3.26 8.69 14.63
C GLY A 25 3.85 7.52 13.83
N GLN A 26 3.09 6.47 13.54
CA GLN A 26 3.61 5.29 12.83
C GLN A 26 4.02 5.65 11.39
N ASP A 27 5.20 5.17 10.97
CA ASP A 27 5.69 5.35 9.61
C ASP A 27 5.30 4.17 8.71
N PHE A 28 4.41 4.41 7.74
CA PHE A 28 4.03 3.52 6.64
C PHE A 28 4.60 4.01 5.29
N SER A 29 5.57 4.91 5.29
CA SER A 29 6.17 5.41 4.05
C SER A 29 6.77 4.26 3.24
N PHE A 30 6.55 4.28 1.92
CA PHE A 30 6.92 3.24 0.97
C PHE A 30 6.28 1.86 1.21
N ALA A 31 5.41 1.69 2.20
CA ALA A 31 4.78 0.40 2.50
C ALA A 31 3.73 0.01 1.44
N ASP A 32 3.44 -1.28 1.33
CA ASP A 32 2.29 -1.78 0.58
C ASP A 32 1.16 -2.10 1.56
N ILE A 33 0.16 -1.21 1.61
CA ILE A 33 -0.99 -1.26 2.54
C ILE A 33 -2.29 -1.61 1.81
N ARG A 34 -2.22 -2.17 0.59
CA ARG A 34 -3.42 -2.51 -0.17
C ARG A 34 -4.30 -3.50 0.58
N GLY A 35 -5.58 -3.19 0.70
CA GLY A 35 -6.55 -3.96 1.47
C GLY A 35 -6.28 -4.02 2.99
N ALA A 36 -5.35 -3.25 3.54
CA ALA A 36 -5.22 -3.13 4.99
C ALA A 36 -6.45 -2.43 5.59
N ASP A 37 -6.84 -2.84 6.79
CA ASP A 37 -8.02 -2.33 7.48
C ASP A 37 -7.63 -1.44 8.66
N PHE A 38 -7.84 -0.13 8.52
CA PHE A 38 -7.55 0.88 9.54
C PHE A 38 -8.82 1.35 10.27
N THR A 39 -9.93 0.61 10.22
CA THR A 39 -11.21 1.03 10.83
C THR A 39 -11.04 1.28 12.33
N GLY A 40 -11.35 2.50 12.78
CA GLY A 40 -11.23 2.90 14.18
C GLY A 40 -9.79 3.10 14.68
N ALA A 41 -8.78 3.00 13.82
CA ALA A 41 -7.39 3.24 14.22
C ALA A 41 -7.13 4.73 14.48
N ASN A 42 -6.34 5.05 15.52
CA ASN A 42 -5.80 6.39 15.70
C ASN A 42 -4.55 6.56 14.83
N LEU A 43 -4.67 7.34 13.76
CA LEU A 43 -3.61 7.61 12.78
C LEU A 43 -2.97 9.00 12.95
N THR A 44 -3.15 9.65 14.11
CA THR A 44 -2.62 11.01 14.34
C THR A 44 -1.11 11.04 14.10
N GLY A 45 -0.67 11.87 13.14
CA GLY A 45 0.75 12.00 12.80
C GLY A 45 1.38 10.79 12.08
N ALA A 46 0.61 9.79 11.68
CA ALA A 46 1.12 8.67 10.88
C ALA A 46 1.55 9.15 9.48
N LYS A 47 2.59 8.52 8.93
CA LYS A 47 3.17 8.88 7.61
C LYS A 47 2.82 7.83 6.56
N PHE A 48 2.38 8.28 5.39
CA PHE A 48 2.00 7.39 4.26
C PHE A 48 2.71 7.77 2.95
N ASN A 49 3.82 8.50 3.02
CA ASN A 49 4.51 8.99 1.82
C ASN A 49 4.91 7.82 0.92
N TYR A 50 4.50 7.84 -0.35
CA TYR A 50 4.75 6.77 -1.31
C TYR A 50 4.22 5.39 -0.89
N ALA A 51 3.24 5.30 0.01
CA ALA A 51 2.57 4.02 0.29
C ALA A 51 1.75 3.55 -0.93
N LEU A 52 1.73 2.25 -1.19
CA LEU A 52 0.78 1.64 -2.14
C LEU A 52 -0.51 1.34 -1.39
N ALA A 53 -1.55 2.11 -1.68
CA ALA A 53 -2.90 1.90 -1.17
C ALA A 53 -3.84 1.42 -2.28
N GLY A 54 -5.09 1.09 -1.93
CA GLY A 54 -6.11 0.61 -2.86
C GLY A 54 -6.36 -0.89 -2.75
N LEU A 55 -6.90 -1.46 -3.83
CA LEU A 55 -7.39 -2.83 -3.86
C LEU A 55 -6.26 -3.86 -4.05
N THR A 56 -6.41 -5.01 -3.40
CA THR A 56 -5.57 -6.19 -3.66
C THR A 56 -6.00 -6.88 -4.96
N LYS A 57 -5.13 -7.74 -5.51
CA LYS A 57 -5.49 -8.59 -6.67
C LYS A 57 -6.76 -9.41 -6.43
N SER A 58 -6.97 -9.87 -5.20
CA SER A 58 -8.19 -10.61 -4.80
C SER A 58 -9.44 -9.73 -4.71
N GLN A 59 -9.30 -8.45 -4.34
CA GLN A 59 -10.40 -7.49 -4.36
C GLN A 59 -10.74 -7.05 -5.80
N ILE A 60 -9.72 -6.96 -6.64
CA ILE A 60 -9.84 -6.77 -8.09
C ILE A 60 -10.63 -7.93 -8.69
N ILE A 61 -10.36 -9.21 -8.36
CA ILE A 61 -11.16 -10.35 -8.86
C ILE A 61 -12.67 -10.20 -8.58
N ILE A 62 -13.09 -9.58 -7.47
CA ILE A 62 -14.50 -9.32 -7.18
C ILE A 62 -15.10 -8.20 -8.07
N ILE A 63 -14.27 -7.23 -8.49
CA ILE A 63 -14.69 -6.15 -9.41
C ILE A 63 -14.62 -6.60 -10.89
N TYR A 64 -13.80 -7.60 -11.22
CA TYR A 64 -13.58 -8.08 -12.58
C TYR A 64 -14.53 -9.23 -12.93
N ILE A 65 -15.82 -8.94 -12.82
CA ILE A 65 -16.82 -9.66 -13.60
C ILE A 65 -16.75 -9.06 -15.01
N GLU A 66 -15.91 -9.65 -15.88
CA GLU A 66 -15.73 -9.55 -17.36
C GLU A 66 -15.88 -8.22 -18.13
N GLU A 67 -16.36 -7.11 -17.55
CA GLU A 67 -16.77 -5.91 -18.30
C GLU A 67 -15.83 -4.71 -18.10
N PHE A 68 -14.88 -4.77 -17.15
CA PHE A 68 -14.04 -3.62 -16.82
C PHE A 68 -12.53 -3.90 -17.04
N ASN A 69 -12.00 -3.39 -18.15
CA ASN A 69 -10.58 -3.32 -18.47
C ASN A 69 -9.93 -2.16 -17.68
N PRO A 70 -9.13 -2.43 -16.64
CA PRO A 70 -8.55 -1.37 -15.81
C PRO A 70 -7.54 -0.52 -16.62
N PRO A 71 -7.48 0.79 -16.38
CA PRO A 71 -6.40 1.60 -16.94
C PRO A 71 -5.06 1.16 -16.35
N ASN A 72 -4.12 0.89 -17.25
CA ASN A 72 -2.73 0.60 -16.96
C ASN A 72 -2.16 1.71 -16.05
N PRO A 73 -1.71 1.43 -14.80
CA PRO A 73 -1.26 2.48 -13.90
C PRO A 73 0.00 3.15 -14.47
N PRO A 74 0.07 4.50 -14.53
CA PRO A 74 1.13 5.20 -15.24
C PRO A 74 2.39 5.31 -14.36
N PHE A 75 3.08 4.21 -14.11
CA PHE A 75 4.45 4.27 -13.56
C PHE A 75 5.32 3.14 -14.12
N GLU A 76 5.39 3.03 -15.44
CA GLU A 76 6.66 2.61 -16.05
C GLU A 76 7.67 3.73 -15.77
N ARG A 77 8.59 3.45 -14.85
CA ARG A 77 9.73 4.35 -14.59
C ARG A 77 10.53 4.50 -15.88
N GLY A 78 10.54 5.71 -16.42
CA GLY A 78 11.58 6.14 -17.36
C GLY A 78 12.97 6.02 -16.73
N ALA A 79 13.93 5.83 -17.63
CA ALA A 79 15.37 5.67 -17.44
C ALA A 79 16.01 6.60 -16.40
#